data_AF-A0A2V8E7Q8-F1
#
_entry.id   AF-A0A2V8E7Q8-F1
#
_cell.length_a   1.000
_cell.length_b   1.000
_cell.length_c   1.000
_cell.angle_alpha   90.00
_cell.angle_beta   90.00
_cell.angle_gamma   90.00
#
_symmetry.space_group_name_H-M   'P 1'
#
loop_
_entity.id
_entity.type
_entity.pdbx_description
1 polymer ?
#
loop_
_entity_poly.entity_id
_entity_poly.type
_entity_poly.pdbx_seq_one_letter_code
_entity_poly.pdbx_strand_id
1 'polypeptide(L)'
;MAVARVQRRAARSLAGRLDAAAPRRFEFVHRRALRPVLERAFAESRAALERREFERALVLCSGIIEALVTDAIEHELALRRGRGDADPASSDAVTGWSFDERVAAAQRLGLIRNSCARLPASARRCREFSDSDGALAADIVVTERDARVASQVLHVVVRDLDPGR
;
A
#
# COMPACT_ATOMS: atom_id res chain seq x y z
N MET A 1 39.18 47.05 -12.49
CA MET A 1 39.08 45.74 -13.19
C MET A 1 39.61 44.68 -12.24
N ALA A 2 38.73 43.92 -11.56
CA ALA A 2 38.21 42.59 -11.98
C ALA A 2 39.28 41.49 -11.72
N VAL A 3 39.10 40.37 -11.01
CA VAL A 3 37.93 39.54 -10.67
C VAL A 3 38.24 38.71 -9.40
N ALA A 4 37.22 38.52 -8.55
CA ALA A 4 37.20 37.62 -7.39
C ALA A 4 37.29 36.13 -7.77
N ARG A 5 37.80 35.27 -6.88
CA ARG A 5 37.38 33.85 -6.82
C ARG A 5 37.66 33.21 -5.45
N VAL A 6 36.61 33.17 -4.67
CA VAL A 6 36.37 32.29 -3.51
C VAL A 6 36.53 30.82 -3.94
N GLN A 7 37.50 30.10 -3.40
CA GLN A 7 37.55 28.63 -3.52
C GLN A 7 36.93 27.95 -2.29
N ARG A 8 35.62 27.76 -2.43
CA ARG A 8 34.81 26.58 -2.09
C ARG A 8 35.44 25.54 -1.15
N ARG A 9 34.91 25.57 0.07
CA ARG A 9 34.69 24.46 1.00
C ARG A 9 34.42 23.14 0.26
N ALA A 10 35.36 22.21 0.30
CA ALA A 10 35.15 20.84 -0.15
C ALA A 10 34.13 20.17 0.78
N ALA A 11 32.92 19.94 0.25
CA ALA A 11 31.90 19.13 0.89
C ALA A 11 32.45 17.72 1.08
N ARG A 12 32.74 17.37 2.34
CA ARG A 12 33.04 16.01 2.76
C ARG A 12 31.78 15.18 2.49
N SER A 13 31.84 14.38 1.43
CA SER A 13 30.78 13.49 0.97
C SER A 13 30.24 12.65 2.14
N LEU A 14 28.96 12.87 2.47
CA LEU A 14 28.22 12.14 3.50
C LEU A 14 27.69 10.79 2.95
N ALA A 15 28.49 10.09 2.15
CA ALA A 15 28.14 8.82 1.53
C ALA A 15 28.51 7.63 2.44
N GLY A 16 27.97 7.63 3.66
CA GLY A 16 28.30 6.62 4.68
C GLY A 16 27.15 6.22 5.60
N ARG A 17 25.89 6.34 5.16
CA ARG A 17 24.71 5.87 5.92
C ARG A 17 23.64 5.22 5.03
N LEU A 18 24.05 4.44 4.04
CA LEU A 18 23.13 3.50 3.39
C LEU A 18 23.48 2.08 3.86
N ASP A 19 22.44 1.34 4.17
CA ASP A 19 22.41 -0.08 4.59
C ASP A 19 22.69 -0.43 6.06
N ALA A 20 21.93 0.17 6.97
CA ALA A 20 21.11 -0.74 7.77
C ALA A 20 19.92 -1.08 6.85
N ALA A 21 19.97 -2.24 6.18
CA ALA A 21 18.91 -2.67 5.26
C ALA A 21 17.58 -2.41 5.95
N ALA A 22 16.80 -1.45 5.43
CA ALA A 22 15.50 -1.15 6.00
C ALA A 22 14.76 -2.49 6.09
N PRO A 23 14.15 -2.81 7.24
CA PRO A 23 13.50 -4.11 7.41
C PRO A 23 12.58 -4.31 6.21
N ARG A 24 12.78 -5.42 5.49
CA ARG A 24 11.98 -5.75 4.30
C ARG A 24 10.59 -6.11 4.80
N ARG A 25 9.69 -5.13 4.77
CA ARG A 25 8.36 -5.21 5.39
C ARG A 25 7.43 -6.09 4.60
N PHE A 26 7.66 -6.21 3.29
CA PHE A 26 6.78 -6.93 2.38
C PHE A 26 7.37 -8.27 1.91
N GLU A 27 8.22 -8.95 2.70
CA GLU A 27 8.73 -10.28 2.32
C GLU A 27 7.65 -11.37 2.27
N PHE A 28 6.56 -11.19 3.02
CA PHE A 28 5.39 -12.08 2.99
C PHE A 28 4.60 -12.00 1.68
N VAL A 29 4.81 -10.96 0.84
CA VAL A 29 4.10 -10.79 -0.44
C VAL A 29 4.60 -11.81 -1.46
N HIS A 30 3.70 -12.57 -2.06
CA HIS A 30 4.00 -13.72 -2.91
C HIS A 30 4.53 -13.28 -4.27
N ARG A 31 3.91 -12.28 -4.90
CA ARG A 31 4.44 -11.65 -6.12
C ARG A 31 5.68 -10.82 -5.80
N ARG A 32 6.85 -11.42 -5.96
CA ARG A 32 8.17 -10.80 -5.71
C ARG A 32 8.37 -9.46 -6.44
N ALA A 33 7.80 -9.30 -7.63
CA ALA A 33 7.87 -8.06 -8.39
C ALA A 33 7.13 -6.88 -7.73
N LEU A 34 6.10 -7.15 -6.91
CA LEU A 34 5.37 -6.10 -6.19
C LEU A 34 6.15 -5.55 -5.00
N ARG A 35 7.01 -6.34 -4.37
CA ARG A 35 7.74 -5.97 -3.15
C ARG A 35 8.46 -4.61 -3.24
N PRO A 36 9.32 -4.35 -4.25
CA PRO A 36 9.99 -3.04 -4.34
C PRO A 36 9.01 -1.88 -4.61
N VAL A 37 7.91 -2.14 -5.32
CA VAL A 37 6.86 -1.14 -5.58
C VAL A 37 6.14 -0.78 -4.28
N LEU A 38 5.80 -1.78 -3.47
CA LEU A 38 5.14 -1.59 -2.18
C LEU A 38 6.03 -0.88 -1.17
N GLU A 39 7.33 -1.23 -1.10
CA GLU A 39 8.29 -0.51 -0.25
C GLU A 39 8.40 0.97 -0.64
N ARG A 40 8.47 1.26 -1.95
CA ARG A 40 8.50 2.64 -2.45
C ARG A 40 7.21 3.39 -2.13
N ALA A 41 6.06 2.81 -2.44
CA ALA A 41 4.76 3.41 -2.18
C ALA A 41 4.53 3.66 -0.68
N PHE A 42 5.01 2.75 0.18
CA PHE A 42 4.95 2.91 1.64
C PHE A 42 5.83 4.05 2.14
N ALA A 43 7.06 4.17 1.64
CA ALA A 43 7.92 5.31 1.97
C ALA A 43 7.31 6.63 1.50
N GLU A 44 6.73 6.64 0.31
CA GLU A 44 6.09 7.80 -0.30
C GLU A 44 4.82 8.22 0.46
N SER A 45 4.01 7.26 0.93
CA SER A 45 2.79 7.57 1.71
C SER A 45 3.12 8.24 3.04
N ARG A 46 4.21 7.81 3.71
CA ARG A 46 4.69 8.47 4.92
C ARG A 46 5.22 9.88 4.65
N ALA A 47 5.99 10.05 3.58
CA ALA A 47 6.47 11.37 3.18
C ALA A 47 5.31 12.32 2.82
N ALA A 48 4.27 11.83 2.15
CA ALA A 48 3.06 12.59 1.85
C ALA A 48 2.33 13.05 3.12
N LEU A 49 2.20 12.18 4.14
CA LEU A 49 1.64 12.57 5.45
C LEU A 49 2.48 13.66 6.13
N GLU A 50 3.80 13.54 6.13
CA GLU A 50 4.71 14.55 6.71
C GLU A 50 4.58 15.91 6.01
N ARG A 51 4.34 15.91 4.70
CA ARG A 51 4.12 17.10 3.87
C ARG A 51 2.68 17.62 3.90
N ARG A 52 1.78 16.96 4.63
CA ARG A 52 0.33 17.25 4.67
C ARG A 52 -0.38 17.09 3.32
N GLU A 53 0.16 16.27 2.43
CA GLU A 53 -0.45 15.87 1.16
C GLU A 53 -1.43 14.71 1.41
N PHE A 54 -2.54 15.00 2.10
CA PHE A 54 -3.45 13.97 2.64
C PHE A 54 -4.13 13.11 1.58
N GLU A 55 -4.52 13.70 0.45
CA GLU A 55 -5.08 12.96 -0.69
C GLU A 55 -4.09 11.94 -1.24
N ARG A 56 -2.85 12.37 -1.51
CA ARG A 56 -1.78 11.49 -1.99
C ARG A 56 -1.47 10.38 -0.99
N ALA A 57 -1.41 10.71 0.30
CA ALA A 57 -1.21 9.72 1.36
C ALA A 57 -2.35 8.68 1.40
N LEU A 58 -3.60 9.12 1.27
CA LEU A 58 -4.77 8.25 1.24
C LEU A 58 -4.72 7.31 0.03
N VAL A 59 -4.50 7.84 -1.18
CA VAL A 59 -4.43 7.06 -2.42
C VAL A 59 -3.32 6.01 -2.33
N LEU A 60 -2.12 6.39 -1.89
CA LEU A 60 -1.03 5.44 -1.73
C LEU A 60 -1.35 4.37 -0.68
N CYS A 61 -1.91 4.73 0.47
CA CYS A 61 -2.27 3.75 1.49
C CYS A 61 -3.34 2.76 0.98
N SER A 62 -4.40 3.26 0.34
CA SER A 62 -5.46 2.44 -0.23
C SER A 62 -4.92 1.51 -1.32
N GLY A 63 -4.08 2.01 -2.22
CA GLY A 63 -3.46 1.22 -3.27
C GLY A 63 -2.55 0.11 -2.73
N ILE A 64 -1.77 0.40 -1.69
CA ILE A 64 -0.94 -0.63 -1.01
C ILE A 64 -1.84 -1.70 -0.38
N ILE A 65 -2.88 -1.31 0.37
CA ILE A 65 -3.80 -2.26 1.00
C ILE A 65 -4.44 -3.17 -0.07
N GLU A 66 -4.90 -2.59 -1.17
CA GLU A 66 -5.52 -3.36 -2.25
C GLU A 66 -4.55 -4.37 -2.86
N ALA A 67 -3.32 -3.94 -3.17
CA ALA A 67 -2.32 -4.81 -3.77
C ALA A 67 -1.96 -5.98 -2.84
N LEU A 68 -1.81 -5.71 -1.53
CA LEU A 68 -1.52 -6.73 -0.53
C LEU A 68 -2.67 -7.74 -0.41
N VAL A 69 -3.91 -7.25 -0.30
CA VAL A 69 -5.09 -8.11 -0.18
C VAL A 69 -5.28 -8.95 -1.45
N THR A 70 -5.09 -8.36 -2.63
CA THR A 70 -5.18 -9.08 -3.91
C THR A 70 -4.14 -10.19 -4.01
N ASP A 71 -2.87 -9.90 -3.69
CA ASP A 71 -1.80 -10.90 -3.70
C ASP A 71 -2.08 -12.06 -2.74
N ALA A 72 -2.54 -11.76 -1.51
CA ALA A 72 -2.86 -12.77 -0.51
C ALA A 72 -4.04 -13.66 -0.92
N ILE A 73 -5.12 -13.08 -1.48
CA ILE A 73 -6.28 -13.83 -1.97
C ILE A 73 -5.85 -14.76 -3.11
N GLU A 74 -5.14 -14.24 -4.12
CA GLU A 74 -4.73 -15.05 -5.25
C GLU A 74 -3.82 -16.21 -4.84
N HIS A 75 -2.91 -15.98 -3.90
CA HIS A 75 -2.07 -17.03 -3.36
C HIS A 75 -2.88 -18.10 -2.64
N GLU A 76 -3.78 -17.71 -1.73
CA GLU A 76 -4.62 -18.66 -0.98
C GLU A 76 -5.54 -19.46 -1.91
N LEU A 77 -6.14 -18.81 -2.92
CA LEU A 77 -6.94 -19.51 -3.93
C LEU A 77 -6.09 -20.49 -4.75
N ALA A 78 -4.86 -20.14 -5.11
CA ALA A 78 -3.95 -21.05 -5.79
C ALA A 78 -3.59 -22.27 -4.92
N LEU A 79 -3.36 -22.08 -3.62
CA LEU A 79 -3.13 -23.18 -2.68
C LEU A 79 -4.35 -24.12 -2.57
N ARG A 80 -5.56 -23.58 -2.44
CA ARG A 80 -6.81 -24.35 -2.40
C ARG A 80 -7.05 -25.15 -3.68
N ARG A 81 -6.82 -24.54 -4.85
CA ARG A 81 -6.89 -25.25 -6.14
C ARG A 81 -5.90 -26.42 -6.19
N GLY A 82 -4.68 -26.22 -5.70
CA GLY A 82 -3.66 -27.28 -5.60
C GLY A 82 -4.05 -28.42 -4.66
N ARG A 83 -4.92 -28.16 -3.67
CA ARG A 83 -5.49 -29.16 -2.74
C ARG A 83 -6.74 -29.86 -3.27
N GLY A 84 -7.28 -29.43 -4.42
CA GLY A 84 -8.51 -29.98 -4.98
C GLY A 84 -9.80 -29.43 -4.36
N ASP A 85 -9.71 -28.32 -3.62
CA ASP A 85 -10.87 -27.66 -3.04
C ASP A 85 -11.65 -26.91 -4.15
N ALA A 86 -12.93 -27.25 -4.34
CA ALA A 86 -13.81 -26.57 -5.28
C ALA A 86 -14.42 -25.32 -4.64
N ASP A 87 -13.70 -24.19 -4.69
CA ASP A 87 -14.26 -22.90 -4.26
C ASP A 87 -14.94 -22.21 -5.46
N PRO A 88 -16.26 -21.92 -5.44
CA PRO A 88 -16.96 -21.27 -6.55
C PRO A 88 -16.44 -19.84 -6.84
N ALA A 89 -15.75 -19.20 -5.90
CA ALA A 89 -15.08 -17.92 -6.13
C ALA A 89 -13.81 -18.01 -7.00
N SER A 90 -13.36 -19.23 -7.32
CA SER A 90 -12.11 -19.48 -8.06
C SER A 90 -12.22 -19.31 -9.57
N SER A 91 -13.42 -19.05 -10.12
CA SER A 91 -13.61 -18.85 -11.57
C SER A 91 -13.45 -17.39 -11.99
N ASP A 92 -13.72 -16.42 -11.10
CA ASP A 92 -13.64 -15.00 -11.44
C ASP A 92 -12.25 -14.45 -11.16
N ALA A 93 -11.69 -13.74 -12.13
CA ALA A 93 -10.42 -13.05 -11.96
C ALA A 93 -10.58 -11.97 -10.88
N VAL A 94 -9.84 -12.11 -9.77
CA VAL A 94 -9.85 -11.18 -8.61
C VAL A 94 -9.62 -9.72 -9.05
N THR A 95 -9.00 -9.49 -10.20
CA THR A 95 -8.82 -8.18 -10.85
C THR A 95 -10.13 -7.44 -11.12
N GLY A 96 -11.24 -8.14 -11.39
CA GLY A 96 -12.55 -7.54 -11.65
C GLY A 96 -13.29 -7.07 -10.39
N TRP A 97 -12.87 -7.53 -9.21
CA TRP A 97 -13.56 -7.21 -7.96
C TRP A 97 -13.40 -5.74 -7.58
N SER A 98 -14.41 -5.18 -6.93
CA SER A 98 -14.33 -3.94 -6.17
C SER A 98 -13.41 -4.12 -4.94
N PHE A 99 -13.01 -3.01 -4.34
CA PHE A 99 -12.20 -3.05 -3.12
C PHE A 99 -12.94 -3.76 -1.97
N ASP A 100 -14.24 -3.52 -1.82
CA ASP A 100 -15.06 -4.13 -0.79
C ASP A 100 -15.23 -5.65 -0.99
N GLU A 101 -15.37 -6.11 -2.25
CA GLU A 101 -15.40 -7.53 -2.58
C GLU A 101 -14.09 -8.23 -2.22
N ARG A 102 -12.94 -7.60 -2.49
CA ARG A 102 -11.63 -8.11 -2.08
C ARG A 102 -11.50 -8.21 -0.56
N VAL A 103 -11.89 -7.15 0.16
CA VAL A 103 -11.87 -7.17 1.64
C VAL A 103 -12.76 -8.27 2.19
N ALA A 104 -13.98 -8.41 1.69
CA ALA A 104 -14.92 -9.44 2.13
C ALA A 104 -14.37 -10.85 1.82
N ALA A 105 -13.76 -11.05 0.66
CA ALA A 105 -13.12 -12.32 0.32
C ALA A 105 -11.94 -12.65 1.24
N ALA A 106 -11.04 -11.69 1.50
CA ALA A 106 -9.91 -11.90 2.39
C ALA A 106 -10.34 -12.23 3.83
N GLN A 107 -11.45 -11.65 4.31
CA GLN A 107 -12.05 -12.00 5.59
C GLN A 107 -12.62 -13.42 5.60
N ARG A 108 -13.38 -13.81 4.56
CA ARG A 108 -13.90 -15.18 4.43
C ARG A 108 -12.80 -16.23 4.36
N LEU A 109 -11.67 -15.88 3.75
CA LEU A 109 -10.48 -16.73 3.66
C LEU A 109 -9.65 -16.74 4.96
N GLY A 110 -9.98 -15.90 5.95
CA GLY A 110 -9.26 -15.79 7.22
C GLY A 110 -7.91 -15.08 7.11
N LEU A 111 -7.63 -14.39 5.99
CA LEU A 111 -6.35 -13.72 5.72
C LEU A 111 -6.20 -12.40 6.48
N ILE A 112 -7.31 -11.69 6.69
CA ILE A 112 -7.36 -10.46 7.48
C ILE A 112 -8.51 -10.54 8.49
N ARG A 113 -8.34 -9.89 9.64
CA ARG A 113 -9.43 -9.72 10.60
C ARG A 113 -10.38 -8.61 10.13
N ASN A 114 -11.34 -8.20 10.97
CA ASN A 114 -12.23 -7.03 10.74
C ASN A 114 -11.47 -5.67 10.58
N SER A 115 -10.16 -5.71 10.37
CA SER A 115 -9.20 -4.61 10.25
C SER A 115 -9.58 -3.58 9.19
N CYS A 116 -10.10 -4.02 8.04
CA CYS A 116 -10.54 -3.13 6.97
C CYS A 116 -11.91 -2.48 7.23
N ALA A 117 -12.66 -2.90 8.26
CA ALA A 117 -13.95 -2.28 8.60
C ALA A 117 -13.79 -0.81 9.02
N ARG A 118 -12.58 -0.40 9.46
CA ARG A 118 -12.27 0.97 9.89
C ARG A 118 -11.88 1.90 8.74
N LEU A 119 -11.75 1.41 7.50
CA LEU A 119 -11.41 2.26 6.36
C LEU A 119 -12.51 3.31 6.13
N PRO A 120 -12.14 4.60 6.00
CA PRO A 120 -13.11 5.65 5.71
C PRO A 120 -13.73 5.42 4.33
N ALA A 121 -14.95 5.92 4.13
CA ALA A 121 -15.64 5.77 2.84
C ALA A 121 -14.84 6.38 1.66
N SER A 122 -14.05 7.42 1.92
CA SER A 122 -13.11 8.01 0.95
C SER A 122 -12.04 7.01 0.48
N ALA A 123 -11.54 6.14 1.35
CA ALA A 123 -10.58 5.09 0.98
C ALA A 123 -11.20 4.03 0.07
N ARG A 124 -12.48 3.68 0.30
CA ARG A 124 -13.21 2.72 -0.54
C ARG A 124 -13.48 3.28 -1.94
N ARG A 125 -13.73 4.59 -2.02
CA ARG A 125 -13.98 5.32 -3.28
C ARG A 125 -12.73 5.70 -4.07
N CYS A 126 -11.53 5.57 -3.50
CA CYS A 126 -10.28 5.82 -4.22
C CYS A 126 -10.19 5.06 -5.55
N ARG A 127 -10.83 3.89 -5.68
CA ARG A 127 -10.81 3.09 -6.91
C ARG A 127 -11.96 3.38 -7.88
N GLU A 128 -13.09 3.89 -7.39
CA GLU A 128 -14.24 4.24 -8.23
C GLU A 128 -13.99 5.51 -9.05
N PHE A 129 -13.06 6.36 -8.62
CA PHE A 129 -12.77 7.65 -9.24
C PHE A 129 -11.30 7.86 -9.64
N SER A 130 -10.41 6.92 -9.34
CA SER A 130 -9.05 6.98 -9.87
C SER A 130 -9.11 6.65 -11.36
N ASP A 131 -9.20 7.70 -12.17
CA ASP A 131 -8.70 7.65 -13.53
C ASP A 131 -7.23 7.20 -13.49
N SER A 132 -6.66 6.85 -14.65
CA SER A 132 -5.29 6.34 -14.79
C SER A 132 -4.20 7.24 -14.17
N ASP A 133 -4.56 8.47 -13.74
CA ASP A 133 -3.70 9.49 -13.14
C ASP A 133 -3.74 9.56 -11.60
N GLY A 134 -4.56 8.75 -10.91
CA GLY A 134 -4.59 8.72 -9.44
C GLY A 134 -5.26 9.92 -8.76
N ALA A 135 -5.94 10.78 -9.53
CA ALA A 135 -6.72 11.90 -9.00
C ALA A 135 -8.05 11.38 -8.44
N LEU A 136 -8.39 11.81 -7.22
CA LEU A 136 -9.74 11.63 -6.68
C LEU A 136 -10.71 12.53 -7.45
N ALA A 137 -11.97 12.12 -7.57
CA ALA A 137 -13.00 13.03 -8.07
C ALA A 137 -13.00 14.32 -7.24
N ALA A 138 -13.20 15.46 -7.91
CA ALA A 138 -13.13 16.80 -7.32
C ALA A 138 -14.06 17.01 -6.10
N ASP A 139 -15.00 16.09 -5.89
CA ASP A 139 -16.01 16.13 -4.84
C ASP A 139 -15.56 15.43 -3.54
N ILE A 140 -14.43 14.71 -3.56
CA ILE A 140 -13.93 13.95 -2.40
C ILE A 140 -13.01 14.84 -1.57
N VAL A 141 -13.56 15.42 -0.50
CA VAL A 141 -12.76 16.12 0.50
C VAL A 141 -12.06 15.09 1.39
N VAL A 142 -10.73 14.97 1.24
CA VAL A 142 -9.91 14.11 2.10
C VAL A 142 -9.39 14.93 3.28
N THR A 143 -9.71 14.47 4.49
CA THR A 143 -9.21 15.10 5.72
C THR A 143 -7.89 14.46 6.18
N GLU A 144 -7.14 15.17 7.02
CA GLU A 144 -5.99 14.58 7.74
C GLU A 144 -6.38 13.30 8.49
N ARG A 145 -7.58 13.28 9.06
CA ARG A 145 -8.11 12.12 9.78
C ARG A 145 -8.23 10.91 8.86
N ASP A 146 -8.73 11.10 7.64
CA ASP A 146 -8.89 10.00 6.68
C ASP A 146 -7.55 9.39 6.31
N ALA A 147 -6.55 10.24 5.99
CA ALA A 147 -5.21 9.79 5.64
C ALA A 147 -4.53 9.05 6.81
N ARG A 148 -4.69 9.53 8.06
CA ARG A 148 -4.18 8.86 9.25
C ARG A 148 -4.86 7.52 9.50
N VAL A 149 -6.18 7.44 9.32
CA VAL A 149 -6.92 6.18 9.48
C VAL A 149 -6.48 5.16 8.43
N ALA A 150 -6.33 5.56 7.17
CA ALA A 150 -5.85 4.68 6.11
C ALA A 150 -4.44 4.15 6.38
N SER A 151 -3.53 5.03 6.86
CA SER A 151 -2.21 4.62 7.31
C SER A 151 -2.27 3.62 8.49
N GLN A 152 -3.15 3.85 9.47
CA GLN A 152 -3.35 2.92 10.57
C GLN A 152 -3.88 1.56 10.09
N VAL A 153 -4.85 1.54 9.19
CA VAL A 153 -5.37 0.28 8.62
C VAL A 153 -4.27 -0.45 7.85
N LEU A 154 -3.48 0.25 7.04
CA LEU A 154 -2.35 -0.35 6.34
C LEU A 154 -1.40 -1.08 7.29
N HIS A 155 -1.05 -0.46 8.42
CA HIS A 155 -0.24 -1.11 9.45
C HIS A 155 -0.87 -2.39 10.01
N VAL A 156 -2.19 -2.39 10.23
CA VAL A 156 -2.90 -3.58 10.72
C VAL A 156 -2.95 -4.68 9.65
N VAL A 157 -3.20 -4.34 8.39
CA VAL A 157 -3.22 -5.30 7.27
C VAL A 157 -1.85 -5.95 7.09
N VAL A 158 -0.77 -5.16 7.12
CA VAL A 158 0.59 -5.72 7.08
C VAL A 158 0.81 -6.71 8.23
N ARG A 159 0.40 -6.37 9.46
CA ARG A 159 0.54 -7.27 10.61
C ARG A 159 -0.31 -8.54 10.49
N ASP A 160 -1.53 -8.44 9.98
CA ASP A 160 -2.41 -9.61 9.83
C ASP A 160 -1.87 -10.57 8.75
N LEU A 161 -1.28 -10.04 7.68
CA LEU A 161 -0.68 -10.83 6.60
C LEU A 161 0.74 -11.33 6.90
N ASP A 162 1.41 -10.72 7.88
CA ASP A 162 2.75 -11.11 8.37
C ASP A 162 2.72 -11.41 9.88
N PRO A 163 2.04 -12.49 10.32
CA PRO A 163 1.86 -12.80 11.74
C PRO A 163 3.16 -13.22 12.45
N GLY A 164 4.26 -13.42 11.72
CA GLY A 164 5.56 -13.81 12.25
C GLY A 164 6.44 -12.65 12.73
N ARG A 165 5.90 -11.41 12.77
CA ARG A 165 6.66 -10.18 13.00
C ARG A 165 6.14 -9.32 14.16
#